data_AF-A0A432JD71-F1
#
_entry.id   AF-A0A432JD71-F1
#
_cell.length_a   1.000
_cell.length_b   1.000
_cell.length_c   1.000
_cell.angle_alpha   90.00
_cell.angle_beta   90.00
_cell.angle_gamma   90.00
#
_symmetry.space_group_name_H-M   'P 1'
#
loop_
_entity.id
_entity.type
_entity.pdbx_description
1 polymer ?
#
loop_
_entity_poly.entity_id
_entity_poly.type
_entity_poly.pdbx_seq_one_letter_code
_entity_poly.pdbx_strand_id
1 'polypeptide(L)'
;MKELAIRAETRNRESINATIMQIAREVTLTLTIACAESEEKAKTTARFLAKELLRMLKQFGPDEDPPSSVIGTGDFDYQVGVSCAGGTSIAEGLKAKDSAEIVW
;
A
#
# COMPACT_ATOMS: atom_id res chain seq x y z
N MET A 1 3.89 -2.34 18.98
CA MET A 1 3.23 -1.63 17.87
C MET A 1 4.28 -0.72 17.25
N LYS A 2 4.39 -0.70 15.92
CA LYS A 2 5.24 0.24 15.18
C LYS A 2 4.35 0.97 14.18
N GLU A 3 4.61 2.25 13.97
CA GLU A 3 3.87 3.08 13.03
C GLU A 3 4.84 3.93 12.22
N LEU A 4 4.57 4.05 10.92
CA LEU A 4 5.30 4.92 10.00
C LEU A 4 4.29 5.69 9.15
N ALA A 5 4.38 7.02 9.20
CA ALA A 5 3.64 7.90 8.32
C ALA A 5 4.55 8.43 7.22
N ILE A 6 4.13 8.27 5.97
CA ILE A 6 4.82 8.78 4.78
C ILE A 6 3.89 9.77 4.11
N ARG A 7 4.43 10.95 3.79
CA ARG A 7 3.74 11.94 2.98
C ARG A 7 4.56 12.21 1.73
N ALA A 8 3.91 12.11 0.59
CA ALA A 8 4.47 12.45 -0.71
C ALA A 8 3.59 13.48 -1.41
N GLU A 9 4.19 14.24 -2.30
CA GLU A 9 3.49 15.19 -3.16
C GLU A 9 3.82 14.85 -4.62
N THR A 10 2.80 14.73 -5.46
CA THR A 10 3.00 14.50 -6.89
C THR A 10 3.45 15.78 -7.57
N ARG A 11 3.95 15.68 -8.81
CA ARG A 11 4.28 16.85 -9.63
C ARG A 11 3.08 17.79 -9.86
N ASN A 12 1.85 17.27 -9.72
CA ASN A 12 0.61 18.02 -9.84
C ASN A 12 0.12 18.61 -8.51
N ARG A 13 0.95 18.60 -7.45
CA ARG A 13 0.62 19.05 -6.08
C ARG A 13 -0.49 18.25 -5.41
N GLU A 14 -0.67 17.00 -5.82
CA GLU A 14 -1.58 16.09 -5.12
C GLU A 14 -0.84 15.46 -3.95
N SER A 15 -1.40 15.55 -2.75
CA SER A 15 -0.85 14.89 -1.58
C SER A 15 -1.24 13.43 -1.54
N ILE A 16 -0.27 12.56 -1.32
CA ILE A 16 -0.46 11.15 -1.02
C ILE A 16 0.01 10.95 0.42
N ASN A 17 -0.87 10.44 1.27
CA ASN A 17 -0.53 10.06 2.63
C ASN A 17 -0.60 8.54 2.74
N ALA A 18 0.42 7.94 3.32
CA ALA A 18 0.45 6.53 3.65
C ALA A 18 0.72 6.38 5.14
N THR A 19 -0.07 5.55 5.82
CA THR A 19 0.20 5.12 7.19
C THR A 19 0.40 3.62 7.18
N ILE A 20 1.52 3.18 7.75
CA ILE A 20 1.87 1.78 7.88
C ILE A 20 1.90 1.48 9.38
N MET A 21 1.04 0.57 9.81
CA MET A 21 0.96 0.12 11.18
C MET A 21 1.31 -1.36 11.26
N GLN A 22 2.19 -1.73 12.17
CA GLN A 22 2.52 -3.13 12.45
C GLN A 22 2.10 -3.50 13.86
N ILE A 23 1.27 -4.53 13.96
CA ILE A 23 0.87 -5.18 15.22
C ILE A 23 1.19 -6.67 15.09
N ALA A 24 2.15 -7.15 15.89
CA ALA A 24 2.66 -8.52 15.80
C ALA A 24 3.07 -8.90 14.35
N ARG A 25 2.39 -9.88 13.75
CA ARG A 25 2.63 -10.39 12.38
C ARG A 25 1.66 -9.81 11.34
N GLU A 26 0.90 -8.78 11.70
CA GLU A 26 -0.02 -8.10 10.80
C GLU A 26 0.50 -6.69 10.49
N VAL A 27 0.42 -6.32 9.21
CA VAL A 27 0.78 -4.99 8.71
C VAL A 27 -0.43 -4.38 8.01
N THR A 28 -0.88 -3.23 8.50
CA THR A 28 -1.92 -2.44 7.86
C THR A 28 -1.29 -1.29 7.09
N LEU A 29 -1.61 -1.18 5.80
CA LEU A 29 -1.29 -0.04 4.95
C LEU A 29 -2.57 0.74 4.66
N THR A 30 -2.64 1.97 5.15
CA THR A 30 -3.70 2.92 4.82
C THR A 30 -3.16 3.97 3.87
N LEU A 31 -3.78 4.09 2.69
CA LEU A 31 -3.44 5.09 1.69
C LEU A 31 -4.58 6.09 1.54
N THR A 32 -4.21 7.36 1.50
CA THR A 32 -5.12 8.46 1.22
C THR A 32 -4.58 9.25 0.03
N ILE A 33 -5.34 9.27 -1.07
CA ILE A 33 -4.95 9.92 -2.32
C ILE A 33 -5.94 11.03 -2.70
N ALA A 34 -5.50 11.94 -3.57
CA ALA A 34 -6.41 12.84 -4.26
C ALA A 34 -7.20 12.05 -5.32
N CYS A 35 -8.53 12.13 -5.28
CA CYS A 35 -9.42 11.48 -6.24
C CYS A 35 -10.03 12.50 -7.22
N ALA A 36 -9.22 13.44 -7.71
CA ALA A 36 -9.71 14.63 -8.42
C ALA A 36 -10.21 14.35 -9.85
N GLU A 37 -9.84 13.21 -10.45
CA GLU A 37 -10.13 12.93 -11.86
C GLU A 37 -11.29 11.94 -12.08
N SER A 38 -11.08 10.66 -11.81
CA SER A 38 -12.10 9.60 -11.94
C SER A 38 -11.84 8.45 -10.97
N GLU A 39 -12.90 7.77 -10.52
CA GLU A 39 -12.79 6.66 -9.56
C GLU A 39 -11.92 5.51 -10.09
N GLU A 40 -12.05 5.15 -11.37
CA GLU A 40 -11.26 4.06 -11.97
C GLU A 40 -9.77 4.39 -12.10
N LYS A 41 -9.45 5.65 -12.45
CA LYS A 41 -8.05 6.10 -12.46
C LYS A 41 -7.49 6.16 -11.03
N ALA A 42 -8.29 6.65 -10.07
CA ALA A 42 -7.93 6.68 -8.65
C ALA A 42 -7.68 5.26 -8.11
N LYS A 43 -8.53 4.28 -8.42
CA LYS A 43 -8.34 2.86 -8.10
C LYS A 43 -7.07 2.30 -8.71
N THR A 44 -6.82 2.56 -9.99
CA THR A 44 -5.62 2.05 -10.67
C THR A 44 -4.35 2.60 -10.02
N THR A 45 -4.29 3.92 -9.79
CA THR A 45 -3.17 4.57 -9.11
C THR A 45 -3.02 4.08 -7.67
N ALA A 46 -4.12 3.96 -6.93
CA ALA A 46 -4.16 3.43 -5.57
C ALA A 46 -3.55 2.02 -5.50
N ARG A 47 -4.00 1.12 -6.37
CA ARG A 47 -3.51 -0.26 -6.43
C ARG A 47 -2.02 -0.33 -6.76
N PHE A 48 -1.58 0.48 -7.73
CA PHE A 48 -0.17 0.59 -8.09
C PHE A 48 0.68 1.08 -6.91
N LEU A 49 0.29 2.19 -6.27
CA LEU A 49 1.03 2.78 -5.15
C LEU A 49 1.13 1.83 -3.95
N ALA A 50 0.04 1.13 -3.61
CA ALA A 50 0.07 0.18 -2.50
C ALA A 50 1.02 -0.99 -2.78
N LYS A 51 0.99 -1.51 -4.01
CA LYS A 51 1.91 -2.59 -4.42
C LYS A 51 3.36 -2.13 -4.29
N GLU A 52 3.70 -0.96 -4.79
CA GLU A 52 5.08 -0.44 -4.72
C GLU A 52 5.52 -0.13 -3.29
N LEU A 53 4.64 0.41 -2.44
CA LEU A 53 4.93 0.64 -1.02
C LEU A 53 5.16 -0.67 -0.26
N LEU A 54 4.35 -1.70 -0.50
CA LEU A 54 4.58 -3.01 0.11
C LEU A 54 5.89 -3.65 -0.38
N ARG A 55 6.28 -3.44 -1.65
CA ARG A 55 7.58 -3.89 -2.15
C ARG A 55 8.73 -3.16 -1.47
N MET A 56 8.65 -1.84 -1.34
CA MET A 56 9.65 -1.07 -0.61
C MET A 56 9.78 -1.54 0.84
N LEU A 57 8.67 -1.77 1.55
CA LEU A 57 8.71 -2.25 2.93
C LEU A 57 9.43 -3.60 3.07
N LYS A 58 9.29 -4.47 2.07
CA LYS A 58 10.03 -5.73 2.03
C LYS A 58 11.53 -5.56 1.80
N GLN A 59 11.95 -4.58 0.99
CA GLN A 59 13.38 -4.29 0.79
C GLN A 59 14.08 -3.79 2.06
N PHE A 60 13.32 -3.21 3.00
CA PHE A 60 13.83 -2.86 4.32
C PHE A 60 13.74 -4.02 5.34
N GLY A 61 13.17 -5.15 4.95
CA GLY A 61 13.18 -6.41 5.68
C GLY A 61 14.48 -7.20 5.47
N PRO A 62 14.68 -8.31 6.19
CA PRO A 62 15.89 -9.13 6.06
C PRO A 62 16.01 -9.92 4.75
N ASP A 63 14.97 -9.90 3.90
CA ASP A 63 14.90 -10.69 2.67
C ASP A 63 15.60 -9.96 1.50
N GLU A 64 16.41 -10.71 0.74
CA GLU A 64 17.02 -10.23 -0.51
C GLU A 64 15.94 -9.89 -1.57
N ASP A 65 16.23 -8.89 -2.40
CA ASP A 65 15.33 -8.31 -3.41
C ASP A 65 14.54 -9.37 -4.20
N PRO A 66 13.19 -9.40 -4.10
CA PRO A 66 12.40 -10.37 -4.85
C PRO A 66 12.39 -10.06 -6.36
N PRO A 67 12.35 -11.10 -7.23
CA PRO A 67 12.33 -10.93 -8.68
C PRO A 67 11.09 -10.15 -9.16
N SER A 68 11.29 -9.40 -10.23
CA SER A 68 10.42 -8.32 -10.68
C SER A 68 8.99 -8.77 -11.04
N SER A 69 8.03 -7.92 -10.66
CA SER A 69 6.56 -7.95 -10.88
C SER A 69 5.67 -8.48 -9.75
N VAL A 70 6.15 -9.28 -8.81
CA VAL A 70 5.37 -9.77 -7.66
C VAL A 70 5.87 -9.17 -6.35
N ILE A 71 4.99 -9.04 -5.34
CA ILE A 71 5.43 -8.63 -3.99
C ILE A 71 6.22 -9.78 -3.35
N GLY A 72 5.84 -11.03 -3.67
CA GLY A 72 6.46 -12.26 -3.16
C GLY A 72 6.02 -12.61 -1.74
N THR A 73 6.26 -13.83 -1.29
CA THR A 73 5.95 -14.29 0.08
C THR A 73 6.75 -13.52 1.13
N GLY A 74 6.36 -13.53 2.40
CA GLY A 74 7.11 -12.88 3.48
C GLY A 74 6.61 -13.30 4.86
N ASP A 75 6.98 -12.53 5.89
CA ASP A 75 6.67 -12.87 7.29
C ASP A 75 5.32 -12.37 7.81
N PHE A 76 4.69 -11.46 7.06
CA PHE A 76 3.52 -10.69 7.50
C PHE A 76 2.32 -10.91 6.60
N ASP A 77 1.14 -10.90 7.22
CA ASP A 77 -0.12 -10.70 6.52
C ASP A 77 -0.34 -9.19 6.37
N TYR A 78 -0.81 -8.76 5.20
CA TYR A 78 -1.00 -7.35 4.89
C TYR A 78 -2.46 -7.05 4.60
N GLN A 79 -2.98 -6.03 5.26
CA GLN A 79 -4.24 -5.40 4.92
C GLN A 79 -3.96 -4.03 4.29
N VAL A 80 -4.60 -3.78 3.16
CA VAL A 80 -4.47 -2.53 2.40
C VAL A 80 -5.85 -1.88 2.33
N GLY A 81 -5.94 -0.63 2.77
CA GLY A 81 -7.11 0.22 2.56
C GLY A 81 -6.69 1.46 1.80
N VAL A 82 -7.44 1.83 0.77
CA VAL A 82 -7.20 3.06 0.00
C VAL A 82 -8.45 3.90 -0.05
N SER A 83 -8.28 5.17 0.28
CA SER A 83 -9.35 6.16 0.40
C SER A 83 -9.00 7.44 -0.33
N CYS A 84 -10.02 8.17 -0.74
CA CYS A 84 -9.90 9.55 -1.14
C CYS A 84 -9.68 10.45 0.09
N ALA A 85 -9.08 11.62 -0.09
CA ALA A 85 -8.91 12.61 0.98
C ALA A 85 -10.22 13.01 1.70
N GLY A 86 -11.38 12.85 1.03
CA GLY A 86 -12.70 13.05 1.63
C GLY A 86 -13.23 11.87 2.45
N GLY A 87 -12.46 10.78 2.61
CA GLY A 87 -12.83 9.59 3.39
C GLY A 87 -13.52 8.47 2.60
N THR A 88 -13.86 8.68 1.33
CA THR A 88 -14.45 7.63 0.48
C THR A 88 -13.47 6.48 0.26
N SER A 89 -13.80 5.26 0.70
CA SER A 89 -13.03 4.06 0.36
C SER A 89 -13.15 3.76 -1.13
N ILE A 90 -12.04 3.46 -1.79
CA ILE A 90 -11.99 3.20 -3.23
C ILE A 90 -11.37 1.84 -3.58
N ALA A 91 -10.52 1.29 -2.71
CA ALA A 91 -9.97 -0.04 -2.87
C ALA A 91 -9.59 -0.62 -1.52
N GLU A 92 -9.85 -1.91 -1.34
CA GLU A 92 -9.39 -2.67 -0.19
C GLU A 92 -8.69 -3.90 -0.74
N GLY A 93 -7.68 -4.38 -0.02
CA GLY A 93 -6.97 -5.57 -0.45
C GLY A 93 -6.30 -6.30 0.68
N LEU A 94 -6.11 -7.60 0.47
CA LEU A 94 -5.48 -8.50 1.41
C LEU A 94 -4.34 -9.24 0.71
N LYS A 95 -3.22 -9.36 1.39
CA LYS A 95 -2.12 -10.23 0.98
C LYS A 95 -1.73 -11.10 2.16
N ALA A 96 -2.01 -12.39 2.04
CA ALA A 96 -1.48 -13.37 2.97
C ALA A 96 0.04 -13.50 2.82
N LYS A 97 0.71 -13.84 3.91
CA LYS A 97 2.17 -14.00 4.00
C LYS A 97 2.74 -15.00 2.98
N ASP A 98 1.96 -16.01 2.61
CA ASP A 98 2.29 -17.07 1.65
C ASP A 98 1.82 -16.75 0.21
N SER A 99 1.11 -15.64 0.00
CA SER A 99 0.73 -15.16 -1.31
C SER A 99 1.82 -14.27 -1.91
N ALA A 100 2.00 -14.32 -3.22
CA ALA A 100 2.89 -13.39 -3.95
C ALA A 100 2.20 -12.04 -4.28
N GLU A 101 0.87 -11.97 -4.19
CA GLU A 101 0.04 -10.87 -4.70
C GLU A 101 -1.01 -10.38 -3.69
N ILE A 102 -1.55 -9.18 -3.94
CA ILE A 102 -2.69 -8.62 -3.21
C ILE A 102 -3.97 -9.05 -3.94
N VAL A 103 -4.93 -9.58 -3.19
CA VAL A 103 -6.31 -9.75 -3.62
C VAL A 103 -7.05 -8.45 -3.35
N TRP A 104 -7.65 -7.86 -4.38
CA TRP A 104 -8.32 -6.54 -4.35
C TRP A 104 -9.84 -6.63 -4.34
#